data_AF-A0A937ALY0-F1
#
_entry.id   AF-A0A937ALY0-F1
#
_cell.length_a   1.000
_cell.length_b   1.000
_cell.length_c   1.000
_cell.angle_alpha   90.00
_cell.angle_beta   90.00
_cell.angle_gamma   90.00
#
_symmetry.space_group_name_H-M   'P 1'
#
loop_
_entity.id
_entity.type
_entity.pdbx_description
1 polymer ?
#
loop_
_entity_poly.entity_id
_entity_poly.type
_entity_poly.pdbx_seq_one_letter_code
_entity_poly.pdbx_strand_id
1 'polypeptide(L)'
;MTTFLIPFAGIVVLKFTRTISKLEMDDKKERFFPFLFISIFYGVTTYLFWDKFRFPPLVINILISVSISLVILTAITLFWKISAHALAISGAAGIFVALLFGVEPTFVHYAVVVAFLLMGVVGSARLRLNAHTDQQVWVGYLIGFLVNFISILILN
;
A
#
# COMPACT_ATOMS: atom_id res chain seq x y z
N MET A 1 15.33 -1.83 4.99
CA MET A 1 15.86 -2.64 3.87
C MET A 1 15.10 -3.96 3.70
N THR A 2 14.78 -4.67 4.79
CA THR A 2 13.99 -5.93 4.77
C THR A 2 12.57 -5.77 4.21
N THR A 3 11.90 -4.64 4.45
CA THR A 3 10.52 -4.34 4.02
C THR A 3 10.31 -4.18 2.50
N PHE A 4 11.38 -3.98 1.73
CA PHE A 4 11.31 -3.89 0.26
C PHE A 4 11.99 -5.09 -0.42
N LEU A 5 13.15 -5.51 0.09
CA LEU A 5 13.94 -6.60 -0.51
C LEU A 5 13.20 -7.94 -0.48
N ILE A 6 12.51 -8.25 0.62
CA ILE A 6 11.84 -9.56 0.77
C ILE A 6 10.59 -9.67 -0.11
N PRO A 7 9.69 -8.66 -0.17
CA PRO A 7 8.58 -8.67 -1.12
C PRO A 7 9.06 -8.69 -2.59
N PHE A 8 10.10 -7.93 -2.91
CA PHE A 8 10.68 -7.92 -4.25
C PHE A 8 11.28 -9.28 -4.63
N ALA A 9 12.05 -9.90 -3.74
CA ALA A 9 12.56 -11.25 -3.92
C ALA A 9 11.42 -12.27 -4.07
N GLY A 10 10.33 -12.14 -3.30
CA GLY A 10 9.14 -12.97 -3.44
C GLY A 10 8.48 -12.86 -4.83
N ILE A 11 8.35 -11.64 -5.37
CA ILE A 11 7.85 -11.43 -6.74
C ILE A 11 8.79 -12.08 -7.77
N VAL A 12 10.10 -11.97 -7.58
CA VAL A 12 11.10 -12.61 -8.46
C VAL A 12 11.00 -14.14 -8.41
N VAL A 13 10.83 -14.72 -7.22
CA VAL A 13 10.60 -16.16 -7.04
C VAL A 13 9.32 -16.61 -7.72
N LEU A 14 8.21 -15.86 -7.56
CA LEU A 14 6.94 -16.17 -8.21
C LEU A 14 7.00 -16.10 -9.76
N LYS A 15 7.85 -15.20 -10.30
CA LYS A 15 8.16 -15.17 -11.73
C LYS A 15 8.97 -16.41 -12.14
N PHE A 16 9.94 -16.82 -11.33
CA PHE A 16 10.74 -18.02 -11.56
C PHE A 16 9.92 -19.32 -11.50
N THR A 17 8.91 -19.39 -10.63
CA THR A 17 7.98 -20.53 -10.54
C THR A 17 6.89 -20.52 -11.62
N ARG A 18 6.93 -19.60 -12.60
CA ARG A 18 5.93 -19.40 -13.66
C ARG A 18 4.50 -19.16 -13.16
N THR A 19 4.35 -18.74 -11.91
CA THR A 19 3.05 -18.34 -11.34
C THR A 19 2.56 -17.01 -11.94
N ILE A 20 3.49 -16.23 -12.50
CA ILE A 20 3.25 -14.96 -13.18
C ILE A 20 3.92 -15.02 -14.56
N SER A 21 3.22 -14.66 -15.64
CA SER A 21 3.76 -14.73 -16.99
C SER A 21 4.62 -13.51 -17.35
N LYS A 22 4.27 -12.31 -16.86
CA LYS A 22 4.98 -11.04 -17.10
C LYS A 22 5.03 -10.18 -15.83
N LEU A 23 6.08 -9.36 -15.70
CA LEU A 23 6.20 -8.38 -14.62
C LEU A 23 5.04 -7.36 -14.65
N GLU A 24 4.60 -7.00 -15.86
CA GLU A 24 3.31 -6.36 -16.11
C GLU A 24 2.22 -7.43 -16.02
N MET A 25 1.74 -7.68 -14.81
CA MET A 25 0.69 -8.66 -14.52
C MET A 25 -0.63 -8.21 -15.15
N ASP A 26 -0.93 -8.55 -16.39
CA ASP A 26 -2.18 -8.10 -17.04
C ASP A 26 -3.42 -8.83 -16.52
N ASP A 27 -3.28 -10.08 -16.08
CA ASP A 27 -4.37 -10.90 -15.57
C ASP A 27 -4.57 -10.73 -14.05
N LYS A 28 -5.84 -10.62 -13.62
CA LYS A 28 -6.23 -10.51 -12.20
C LYS A 28 -5.77 -11.75 -11.41
N LYS A 29 -5.82 -12.93 -12.03
CA LYS A 29 -5.39 -14.20 -11.40
C LYS A 29 -3.90 -14.23 -11.11
N GLU A 30 -3.08 -13.62 -11.98
CA GLU A 30 -1.64 -13.49 -11.77
C GLU A 30 -1.29 -12.47 -10.68
N ARG A 31 -2.18 -11.51 -10.38
CA ARG A 31 -2.01 -10.51 -9.30
C ARG A 31 -2.42 -11.01 -7.92
N PHE A 32 -3.38 -11.93 -7.85
CA PHE A 32 -3.91 -12.43 -6.58
C PHE A 32 -2.84 -13.10 -5.72
N PHE A 33 -2.08 -14.05 -6.27
CA PHE A 33 -1.03 -14.76 -5.52
C PHE A 33 0.08 -13.83 -4.99
N PRO A 34 0.64 -12.90 -5.79
CA PRO A 34 1.56 -11.88 -5.30
C PRO A 34 0.98 -11.01 -4.19
N PHE A 35 -0.24 -10.49 -4.35
CA PHE A 35 -0.84 -9.62 -3.35
C PHE A 35 -1.14 -10.36 -2.06
N LEU A 36 -1.66 -11.59 -2.16
CA LEU A 36 -1.87 -12.48 -1.00
C LEU A 36 -0.54 -12.74 -0.26
N PHE A 37 0.53 -13.07 -0.99
CA PHE A 37 1.84 -13.28 -0.40
C PHE A 37 2.34 -12.03 0.33
N ILE A 38 2.22 -10.86 -0.28
CA ILE A 38 2.62 -9.58 0.32
C ILE A 38 1.76 -9.27 1.55
N SER A 39 0.45 -9.51 1.51
CA SER A 39 -0.46 -9.35 2.65
C SER A 39 -0.04 -10.23 3.84
N ILE A 40 0.24 -11.52 3.59
CA ILE A 40 0.68 -12.45 4.64
C ILE A 40 2.03 -12.00 5.22
N PHE A 41 2.98 -11.65 4.36
CA PHE A 41 4.30 -11.19 4.78
C PHE A 41 4.23 -9.94 5.66
N TYR A 42 3.41 -8.95 5.26
CA TYR A 42 3.19 -7.75 6.06
C TYR A 42 2.49 -8.06 7.38
N GLY A 43 1.48 -8.93 7.38
CA GLY A 43 0.80 -9.37 8.61
C GLY A 43 1.74 -10.06 9.61
N VAL A 44 2.60 -10.97 9.14
CA VAL A 44 3.63 -11.61 9.99
C VAL A 44 4.64 -10.58 10.50
N THR A 45 5.07 -9.65 9.65
CA THR A 45 6.00 -8.58 10.04
C THR A 45 5.39 -7.70 11.13
N THR A 46 4.13 -7.29 10.97
CA THR A 46 3.37 -6.52 11.97
C THR A 46 3.31 -7.27 13.30
N TYR A 47 2.96 -8.57 13.29
CA TYR A 47 2.90 -9.39 14.49
C TYR A 47 4.27 -9.50 15.20
N LEU A 48 5.34 -9.77 14.46
CA LEU A 48 6.69 -9.86 15.03
C LEU A 48 7.13 -8.52 15.63
N PHE A 49 6.82 -7.41 14.97
CA PHE A 49 7.23 -6.08 15.45
C PHE A 49 6.46 -5.67 16.71
N TRP A 50 5.19 -6.10 16.81
CA TRP A 50 4.37 -5.95 18.01
C TRP A 50 4.91 -6.79 19.18
N ASP A 51 5.11 -8.09 18.97
CA ASP A 51 5.41 -9.04 20.05
C ASP A 51 6.89 -9.09 20.45
N LYS A 52 7.80 -9.12 19.47
CA LYS A 52 9.21 -9.46 19.69
C LYS A 52 10.13 -8.26 19.81
N PHE A 53 9.90 -7.21 19.01
CA PHE A 53 10.90 -6.15 18.80
C PHE A 53 10.59 -4.82 19.49
N ARG A 54 9.41 -4.69 20.14
CA ARG A 54 9.00 -3.48 20.89
C ARG A 54 9.28 -2.17 20.13
N PHE A 55 8.89 -2.11 18.86
CA PHE A 55 9.01 -0.88 18.07
C PHE A 55 8.13 0.26 18.64
N PRO A 56 8.43 1.53 18.31
CA PRO A 56 7.57 2.65 18.68
C PRO A 56 6.11 2.42 18.22
N PRO A 57 5.09 2.76 19.04
CA PRO A 57 3.69 2.50 18.72
C PRO A 57 3.25 3.03 17.36
N LEU A 58 3.73 4.22 16.98
CA LEU A 58 3.46 4.81 15.67
C LEU A 58 3.88 3.90 14.49
N VAL A 59 5.05 3.26 14.58
CA VAL A 59 5.55 2.36 13.53
C VAL A 59 4.65 1.13 13.42
N ILE A 60 4.23 0.58 14.55
CA ILE A 60 3.33 -0.58 14.60
C ILE A 60 1.96 -0.22 14.02
N ASN A 61 1.42 0.95 14.38
CA ASN A 61 0.14 1.45 13.88
C ASN A 61 0.16 1.65 12.35
N ILE A 62 1.25 2.20 11.82
CA ILE A 62 1.49 2.30 10.37
C ILE A 62 1.53 0.91 9.72
N LEU A 63 2.24 -0.05 10.31
CA LEU A 63 2.31 -1.40 9.76
C LEU A 63 0.95 -2.11 9.77
N ILE A 64 0.13 -1.93 10.81
CA ILE A 64 -1.25 -2.45 10.87
C ILE A 64 -2.09 -1.84 9.75
N SER A 65 -2.04 -0.51 9.63
CA SER A 65 -2.77 0.26 8.62
C SER A 65 -2.45 -0.18 7.18
N VAL A 66 -1.16 -0.38 6.87
CA VAL A 66 -0.71 -0.88 5.57
C VAL A 66 -1.13 -2.33 5.35
N SER A 67 -1.02 -3.19 6.37
CA SER A 67 -1.47 -4.58 6.31
C SER A 67 -2.97 -4.69 5.98
N ILE A 68 -3.81 -3.87 6.62
CA ILE A 68 -5.26 -3.80 6.32
C ILE A 68 -5.48 -3.37 4.87
N SER A 69 -4.75 -2.34 4.41
CA SER A 69 -4.86 -1.85 3.02
C SER A 69 -4.48 -2.93 2.00
N LEU A 70 -3.46 -3.74 2.28
CA LEU A 70 -3.06 -4.86 1.43
C LEU A 70 -4.11 -5.97 1.41
N VAL A 71 -4.71 -6.31 2.55
CA VAL A 71 -5.79 -7.31 2.60
C VAL A 71 -6.99 -6.85 1.78
N ILE A 72 -7.39 -5.57 1.91
CA ILE A 72 -8.48 -4.98 1.12
C ILE A 72 -8.13 -4.98 -0.38
N LEU A 73 -6.90 -4.58 -0.75
CA LEU A 73 -6.43 -4.63 -2.13
C LEU A 73 -6.52 -6.05 -2.71
N THR A 74 -6.03 -7.05 -1.98
CA THR A 74 -6.08 -8.46 -2.37
C THR A 74 -7.52 -8.92 -2.57
N ALA A 75 -8.41 -8.62 -1.61
CA ALA A 75 -9.82 -8.99 -1.66
C ALA A 75 -10.54 -8.37 -2.85
N ILE A 76 -10.32 -7.10 -3.16
CA ILE A 76 -10.98 -6.46 -4.31
C ILE A 76 -10.39 -6.97 -5.64
N THR A 77 -9.08 -7.25 -5.68
CA THR A 77 -8.39 -7.75 -6.88
C THR A 77 -8.94 -9.11 -7.35
N LEU A 78 -9.57 -9.89 -6.46
CA LEU A 78 -10.31 -11.10 -6.83
C LEU A 78 -11.43 -10.85 -7.84
N PHE A 79 -12.09 -9.68 -7.74
CA PHE A 79 -13.26 -9.34 -8.56
C PHE A 79 -12.89 -8.30 -9.63
N TRP A 80 -12.10 -7.29 -9.27
CA TRP A 80 -11.82 -6.14 -10.13
C TRP A 80 -10.39 -5.61 -9.93
N LYS A 81 -9.66 -5.39 -11.04
CA LYS A 81 -8.26 -4.91 -10.95
C LYS A 81 -8.23 -3.47 -10.45
N ILE A 82 -7.51 -3.21 -9.37
CA ILE A 82 -7.29 -1.86 -8.83
C ILE A 82 -5.80 -1.49 -8.95
N SER A 83 -5.51 -0.20 -9.08
CA SER A 83 -4.14 0.30 -9.06
C SER A 83 -3.55 0.25 -7.65
N ALA A 84 -2.69 -0.75 -7.39
CA ALA A 84 -1.93 -0.86 -6.15
C ALA A 84 -1.01 0.36 -5.91
N HIS A 85 -0.49 0.96 -6.98
CA HIS A 85 0.35 2.16 -6.88
C HIS A 85 -0.46 3.38 -6.42
N ALA A 86 -1.69 3.53 -6.93
CA ALA A 86 -2.58 4.59 -6.49
C ALA A 86 -2.94 4.41 -5.00
N LEU A 87 -3.30 3.19 -4.61
CA LEU A 87 -3.60 2.84 -3.22
C LEU A 87 -2.41 3.08 -2.28
N ALA A 88 -1.19 2.75 -2.70
CA ALA A 88 0.00 2.96 -1.87
C ALA A 88 0.31 4.44 -1.64
N ILE A 89 0.29 5.27 -2.70
CA ILE A 89 0.66 6.69 -2.57
C ILE A 89 -0.42 7.49 -1.83
N SER A 90 -1.71 7.19 -2.03
CA SER A 90 -2.77 7.81 -1.22
C SER A 90 -2.82 7.28 0.19
N GLY A 91 -2.43 6.02 0.43
CA GLY A 91 -2.25 5.49 1.77
C GLY A 91 -1.21 6.27 2.56
N ALA A 92 -0.06 6.55 1.96
CA ALA A 92 0.96 7.41 2.55
C ALA A 92 0.42 8.83 2.82
N ALA A 93 -0.32 9.42 1.87
CA ALA A 93 -0.98 10.71 2.08
C ALA A 93 -1.97 10.69 3.26
N GLY A 94 -2.78 9.63 3.37
CA GLY A 94 -3.73 9.45 4.48
C GLY A 94 -3.05 9.36 5.84
N ILE A 95 -1.91 8.65 5.94
CA ILE A 95 -1.08 8.61 7.15
C ILE A 95 -0.59 10.01 7.51
N PHE A 96 0.03 10.73 6.56
CA PHE A 96 0.57 12.06 6.84
C PHE A 96 -0.52 13.05 7.27
N VAL A 97 -1.69 12.99 6.63
CA VAL A 97 -2.83 13.83 7.02
C VAL A 97 -3.33 13.47 8.42
N ALA A 98 -3.41 12.18 8.76
CA ALA A 98 -3.80 11.76 10.11
C ALA A 98 -2.82 12.25 11.20
N LEU A 99 -1.51 12.24 10.89
CA LEU A 99 -0.49 12.71 11.82
C LEU A 99 -0.56 14.21 12.11
N LEU A 100 -1.14 15.02 11.23
CA LEU A 100 -1.39 16.44 11.51
C LEU A 100 -2.35 16.65 12.69
N PHE A 101 -3.19 15.67 13.00
CA PHE A 101 -4.15 15.74 14.11
C PHE A 101 -3.57 15.25 15.45
N GLY A 102 -2.41 14.60 15.46
CA GLY A 102 -1.86 13.95 16.65
C GLY A 102 -0.42 14.32 17.04
N VAL A 103 0.34 15.01 16.17
CA VAL A 103 1.75 15.37 16.43
C VAL A 103 1.97 16.87 16.16
N GLU A 104 2.81 17.51 16.98
CA GLU A 104 3.24 18.90 16.79
C GLU A 104 3.71 19.13 15.32
N PRO A 105 3.08 20.07 14.60
CA PRO A 105 2.98 20.02 13.15
C PRO A 105 4.21 20.37 12.30
N THR A 106 5.38 20.61 12.89
CA THR A 106 6.44 21.43 12.27
C THR A 106 7.03 20.87 10.98
N PHE A 107 6.99 19.55 10.72
CA PHE A 107 7.51 18.97 9.46
C PHE A 107 6.49 18.17 8.64
N VAL A 108 5.36 17.76 9.22
CA VAL A 108 4.38 16.88 8.56
C VAL A 108 3.64 17.60 7.43
N HIS A 109 3.48 18.92 7.51
CA HIS A 109 2.84 19.76 6.49
C HIS A 109 3.52 19.63 5.11
N TYR A 110 4.86 19.66 5.07
CA TYR A 110 5.61 19.50 3.82
C TYR A 110 5.43 18.10 3.24
N ALA A 111 5.39 17.06 4.09
CA ALA A 111 5.18 15.68 3.66
C ALA A 111 3.80 15.49 3.01
N VAL A 112 2.75 16.16 3.52
CA VAL A 112 1.42 16.15 2.91
C VAL A 112 1.45 16.75 1.51
N VAL A 113 2.02 17.95 1.35
CA VAL A 113 2.13 18.62 0.03
C VAL A 113 2.85 17.72 -0.98
N VAL A 114 3.99 17.15 -0.58
CA VAL A 114 4.76 16.24 -1.44
C VAL A 114 3.95 15.00 -1.79
N ALA A 115 3.22 14.41 -0.83
CA ALA A 115 2.40 13.22 -1.09
C ALA A 115 1.30 13.49 -2.11
N PHE A 116 0.60 14.63 -2.01
CA PHE A 116 -0.43 15.01 -3.00
C PHE A 116 0.15 15.29 -4.39
N LEU A 117 1.33 15.92 -4.48
CA LEU A 117 2.02 16.09 -5.77
C LEU A 117 2.39 14.74 -6.39
N LEU A 118 2.92 13.81 -5.58
CA LEU A 118 3.24 12.46 -6.03
C LEU A 118 1.99 11.66 -6.43
N MET A 119 0.85 11.86 -5.76
CA MET A 119 -0.43 11.29 -6.19
C MET A 119 -0.78 11.74 -7.62
N GLY A 120 -0.60 13.02 -7.94
CA GLY A 120 -0.81 13.52 -9.30
C GLY A 120 0.10 12.83 -10.32
N VAL A 121 1.41 12.79 -10.05
CA VAL A 121 2.41 12.18 -10.93
C VAL A 121 2.14 10.69 -11.15
N VAL A 122 1.90 9.93 -10.08
CA VAL A 122 1.61 8.49 -10.16
C VAL A 122 0.33 8.24 -10.94
N GLY A 123 -0.71 9.03 -10.72
CA GLY A 123 -2.00 8.88 -11.41
C GLY A 123 -1.85 9.10 -12.91
N SER A 124 -1.25 10.22 -13.29
CA SER A 124 -0.97 10.54 -14.69
C SER A 124 -0.12 9.48 -15.37
N ALA A 125 0.91 8.95 -14.70
CA ALA A 125 1.73 7.87 -15.24
C ALA A 125 0.92 6.58 -15.49
N ARG A 126 0.02 6.21 -14.57
CA ARG A 126 -0.79 4.98 -14.70
C ARG A 126 -1.80 5.06 -15.83
N LEU A 127 -2.40 6.24 -16.04
CA LEU A 127 -3.32 6.49 -17.14
C LEU A 127 -2.58 6.56 -18.48
N ARG A 128 -1.45 7.28 -18.54
CA ARG A 128 -0.64 7.41 -19.77
C ARG A 128 -0.06 6.08 -20.26
N LEU A 129 0.26 5.16 -19.35
CA LEU A 129 0.72 3.81 -19.70
C LEU A 129 -0.43 2.87 -20.09
N ASN A 130 -1.68 3.33 -20.09
CA ASN A 130 -2.89 2.51 -20.33
C ASN A 130 -2.98 1.24 -19.44
N ALA A 131 -2.26 1.23 -18.30
CA ALA A 131 -2.21 0.07 -17.41
C ALA A 131 -3.52 -0.10 -16.62
N HIS A 132 -4.22 1.02 -16.38
CA HIS A 132 -5.43 1.11 -15.58
C HIS A 132 -6.40 2.13 -16.15
N THR A 133 -7.70 1.94 -15.90
CA THR A 133 -8.72 2.95 -16.21
C THR A 133 -8.82 4.00 -15.10
N ASP A 134 -9.39 5.16 -15.40
CA ASP A 134 -9.60 6.25 -14.44
C ASP A 134 -10.29 5.76 -13.15
N GLN A 135 -11.34 4.95 -13.29
CA GLN A 135 -12.05 4.38 -12.15
C GLN A 135 -11.15 3.52 -11.26
N GLN A 136 -10.24 2.74 -11.83
CA GLN A 136 -9.33 1.86 -11.08
C GLN A 136 -8.26 2.65 -10.31
N VAL A 137 -7.88 3.82 -10.83
CA VAL A 137 -6.96 4.73 -10.16
C VAL A 137 -7.67 5.47 -9.03
N TRP A 138 -8.85 6.04 -9.30
CA TRP A 138 -9.62 6.78 -8.29
C TRP A 138 -10.08 5.91 -7.11
N VAL A 139 -10.57 4.69 -7.38
CA VAL A 139 -10.94 3.76 -6.30
C VAL A 139 -9.70 3.36 -5.50
N GLY A 140 -8.56 3.15 -6.16
CA GLY A 140 -7.29 2.94 -5.48
C GLY A 140 -6.94 4.09 -4.54
N TYR A 141 -7.06 5.34 -5.02
CA TYR A 141 -6.81 6.52 -4.20
C TYR A 141 -7.72 6.60 -2.98
N LEU A 142 -9.03 6.46 -3.20
CA LEU A 142 -10.03 6.57 -2.16
C LEU A 142 -9.81 5.54 -1.04
N ILE A 143 -9.63 4.27 -1.43
CA ILE A 143 -9.44 3.18 -0.46
C ILE A 143 -8.13 3.36 0.30
N GLY A 144 -7.02 3.62 -0.41
CA GLY A 144 -5.73 3.82 0.23
C GLY A 144 -5.77 4.96 1.25
N PHE A 145 -6.33 6.11 0.87
CA PHE A 145 -6.43 7.27 1.73
C PHE A 145 -7.30 6.98 2.97
N LEU A 146 -8.55 6.55 2.77
CA LEU A 146 -9.51 6.40 3.86
C LEU A 146 -9.09 5.31 4.83
N VAL A 147 -8.64 4.15 4.34
CA VAL A 147 -8.20 3.06 5.21
C VAL A 147 -7.06 3.54 6.10
N ASN A 148 -6.03 4.16 5.52
CA ASN A 148 -4.88 4.55 6.32
C ASN A 148 -5.13 5.74 7.22
N PHE A 149 -5.89 6.74 6.74
CA PHE A 149 -6.28 7.89 7.55
C PHE A 149 -7.09 7.47 8.78
N ILE A 150 -8.14 6.66 8.57
CA ILE A 150 -9.01 6.19 9.66
C ILE A 150 -8.26 5.25 10.60
N SER A 151 -7.46 4.32 10.07
CA SER A 151 -6.67 3.40 10.91
C SER A 151 -5.70 4.16 11.82
N ILE A 152 -4.95 5.14 11.31
CA ILE A 152 -4.05 5.94 12.15
C ILE A 152 -4.83 6.77 13.16
N LEU A 153 -5.94 7.39 12.77
CA LEU A 153 -6.73 8.22 13.70
C LEU A 153 -7.33 7.42 14.87
N ILE A 154 -7.68 6.14 14.65
CA ILE A 154 -8.22 5.27 15.70
C ILE A 154 -7.12 4.67 16.58
N LEU A 155 -5.96 4.37 16.01
CA LEU A 155 -4.87 3.67 16.71
C LEU A 155 -3.92 4.61 17.46
N ASN A 156 -3.94 5.90 17.14
CA ASN A 156 -3.06 6.93 17.70
C ASN A 156 -3.74 7.67 18.86
#